data_AF-A0A7S0F3U6-F1
#
_entry.id   AF-A0A7S0F3U6-F1
#
_cell.length_a   1.000
_cell.length_b   1.000
_cell.length_c   1.000
_cell.angle_alpha   90.00
_cell.angle_beta   90.00
_cell.angle_gamma   90.00
#
_symmetry.space_group_name_H-M   'P 1'
#
loop_
_entity.id
_entity.type
_entity.pdbx_description
1 polymer ?
#
loop_
_entity_poly.entity_id
_entity_poly.type
_entity_poly.pdbx_seq_one_letter_code
_entity_poly.pdbx_strand_id
1 'polypeptide(L)'
;IAMAAVGSGAYLMQLRKHAHSEAPHSHHFEEISPEDFEHPFKKRPVWFRLWIITKRLLFLIVCFTPFALITLQYLMDQSEKTRERWLNSLVATFEAAGCSFQKFGQWMSMRPDMLPPDVIEAFGKLREDVPQHDMLHNEAVIQESLGKSIGEVFEFFDPQPVASGTV
;
A
#
# COMPACT_ATOMS: atom_id res chain seq x y z
N ILE A 1 2.77 7.96 9.76
CA ILE A 1 2.78 6.66 9.02
C ILE A 1 3.82 5.65 9.57
N ALA A 2 4.55 5.96 10.65
CA ALA A 2 5.59 5.07 11.22
C ALA A 2 5.14 4.04 12.30
N MET A 3 3.85 3.91 12.65
CA MET A 3 3.42 3.00 13.73
C MET A 3 2.93 1.60 13.26
N ALA A 4 2.83 1.36 11.96
CA ALA A 4 2.47 0.03 11.43
C ALA A 4 3.68 -0.94 11.31
N ALA A 5 4.91 -0.42 11.33
CA ALA A 5 6.13 -1.22 11.14
C ALA A 5 6.60 -1.97 12.41
N VAL A 6 6.14 -1.57 13.60
CA VAL A 6 6.58 -2.19 14.88
C VAL A 6 5.91 -3.54 15.13
N GLY A 7 4.76 -3.81 14.49
CA GLY A 7 4.03 -5.07 14.65
C GLY A 7 4.63 -6.25 13.88
N SER A 8 5.30 -5.98 12.76
CA SER A 8 5.86 -7.01 11.88
C SER A 8 7.14 -7.63 12.44
N GLY A 9 7.98 -6.84 13.13
CA GLY A 9 9.24 -7.33 13.69
C GLY A 9 9.08 -8.38 14.80
N ALA A 10 8.06 -8.25 15.65
CA ALA A 10 7.77 -9.23 16.69
C ALA A 10 7.19 -10.55 16.12
N TYR A 11 6.44 -10.45 15.03
CA TYR A 11 5.89 -11.61 14.32
C TYR A 11 6.98 -12.36 13.54
N LEU A 12 7.86 -11.62 12.87
CA LEU A 12 9.04 -12.17 12.18
C LEU A 12 10.08 -12.73 13.17
N MET A 13 10.22 -12.16 14.37
CA MET A 13 11.08 -12.73 15.43
C MET A 13 10.52 -14.04 16.01
N GLN A 14 9.20 -14.20 16.11
CA GLN A 14 8.59 -15.47 16.53
C GLN A 14 8.77 -16.56 15.46
N LEU A 15 8.67 -16.21 14.17
CA LEU A 15 8.98 -17.12 13.06
C LEU A 15 10.47 -17.48 13.00
N ARG A 16 11.38 -16.53 13.25
CA ARG A 16 12.84 -16.72 13.30
C ARG A 16 13.30 -17.72 14.36
N LYS A 17 12.62 -17.79 15.51
CA LYS A 17 13.00 -18.70 16.61
C LYS A 17 12.57 -20.15 16.35
N HIS A 18 11.56 -20.36 15.51
CA HIS A 18 11.13 -21.68 15.07
C HIS A 18 11.86 -22.16 13.80
N ALA A 19 12.29 -21.25 12.91
CA ALA A 19 12.92 -21.61 11.64
C ALA A 19 14.36 -22.16 11.74
N HIS A 20 15.09 -21.91 12.83
CA HIS A 20 16.49 -22.37 12.96
C HIS A 20 16.64 -23.84 13.37
N SER A 21 15.57 -24.56 13.67
CA SER A 21 15.66 -25.93 14.19
C SER A 21 15.49 -27.02 13.12
N GLU A 22 14.98 -26.71 11.92
CA GLU A 22 14.59 -27.77 10.97
C GLU A 22 14.83 -27.37 9.51
N ALA A 23 15.73 -28.11 8.86
CA ALA A 23 15.74 -28.31 7.41
C ALA A 23 16.13 -29.79 7.16
N PRO A 24 15.72 -30.46 6.07
CA PRO A 24 14.94 -29.99 4.92
C PRO A 24 13.68 -30.86 4.72
N HIS A 25 12.50 -30.34 5.03
CA HIS A 25 11.24 -31.01 4.70
C HIS A 25 10.51 -30.22 3.64
N SER A 26 10.11 -30.91 2.57
CA SER A 26 9.20 -30.45 1.54
C SER A 26 8.10 -29.58 2.16
N HIS A 27 8.09 -28.29 1.85
CA HIS A 27 7.04 -27.37 2.27
C HIS A 27 5.72 -27.80 1.60
N HIS A 28 5.05 -28.79 2.20
CA HIS A 28 3.61 -28.90 2.08
C HIS A 28 3.07 -27.60 2.67
N PHE A 29 2.57 -26.72 1.81
CA PHE A 29 1.70 -25.65 2.26
C PHE A 29 0.52 -26.34 2.94
N GLU A 30 0.54 -26.40 4.27
CA GLU A 30 -0.64 -26.77 5.04
C GLU A 30 -1.71 -25.76 4.68
N GLU A 31 -2.65 -26.21 3.85
CA GLU A 31 -3.79 -25.42 3.43
C GLU A 31 -4.61 -25.17 4.69
N ILE A 32 -4.45 -23.96 5.26
CA ILE A 32 -5.14 -23.57 6.48
C ILE A 32 -6.64 -23.67 6.16
N SER A 33 -7.34 -24.59 6.83
CA SER A 33 -8.80 -24.70 6.71
C SER A 33 -9.42 -23.31 6.98
N PRO A 34 -10.36 -22.82 6.15
CA PRO A 34 -10.94 -21.49 6.30
C PRO A 34 -11.51 -21.21 7.71
N GLU A 35 -11.85 -22.29 8.42
CA GLU A 35 -12.43 -22.31 9.75
C GLU A 35 -11.41 -21.96 10.85
N ASP A 36 -10.12 -22.24 10.63
CA ASP A 36 -9.04 -22.02 11.62
C ASP A 36 -8.34 -20.65 11.46
N PHE A 37 -8.68 -19.89 10.41
CA PHE A 37 -8.09 -18.58 10.17
C PHE A 37 -8.72 -17.49 11.08
N GLU A 38 -8.14 -17.31 12.25
CA GLU A 38 -8.45 -16.15 13.10
C GLU A 38 -7.55 -14.94 12.81
N HIS A 39 -8.11 -13.92 12.16
CA HIS A 39 -7.38 -12.70 11.83
C HIS A 39 -6.76 -12.04 13.11
N PRO A 40 -5.45 -11.74 13.14
CA PRO A 40 -4.71 -11.32 14.35
C PRO A 40 -5.22 -10.00 14.95
N PHE A 41 -5.99 -9.22 14.18
CA PHE A 41 -6.66 -8.02 14.68
C PHE A 41 -7.80 -8.31 15.67
N LYS A 42 -8.46 -9.48 15.58
CA LYS A 42 -9.53 -9.88 16.50
C LYS A 42 -9.02 -10.21 17.91
N LYS A 43 -7.77 -10.67 18.01
CA LYS A 43 -7.12 -11.05 19.29
C LYS A 43 -6.72 -9.84 20.16
N ARG A 44 -6.79 -8.61 19.64
CA ARG A 44 -6.37 -7.38 20.34
C ARG A 44 -7.52 -6.76 21.15
N PRO A 45 -7.24 -6.12 22.29
CA PRO A 45 -8.27 -5.49 23.11
C PRO A 45 -9.01 -4.39 22.32
N VAL A 46 -10.32 -4.27 22.55
CA VAL A 46 -11.21 -3.39 21.78
C VAL A 46 -10.77 -1.93 21.83
N TRP A 47 -10.27 -1.46 22.99
CA TRP A 47 -9.79 -0.09 23.14
C TRP A 47 -8.59 0.23 22.25
N PHE A 48 -7.70 -0.74 22.01
CA PHE A 48 -6.55 -0.58 21.12
C PHE A 48 -7.00 -0.49 19.65
N ARG A 49 -8.00 -1.30 19.27
CA ARG A 49 -8.63 -1.22 17.94
C ARG A 49 -9.29 0.13 17.73
N LEU A 50 -10.09 0.59 18.69
CA LEU A 50 -10.74 1.91 18.64
C LEU A 50 -9.70 3.02 18.53
N TRP A 51 -8.62 2.96 19.31
CA TRP A 51 -7.55 3.95 19.23
C TRP A 51 -6.87 4.03 17.86
N ILE A 52 -6.58 2.88 17.23
CA ILE A 52 -6.04 2.85 15.86
C ILE A 52 -7.03 3.50 14.89
N ILE A 53 -8.31 3.13 14.97
CA ILE A 53 -9.37 3.65 14.10
C ILE A 53 -9.50 5.16 14.29
N THR A 54 -9.56 5.65 15.53
CA THR A 54 -9.66 7.08 15.84
C THR A 54 -8.46 7.85 15.30
N LYS A 55 -7.24 7.35 15.49
CA LYS A 55 -6.03 7.97 14.93
C LYS A 55 -6.07 8.02 13.40
N ARG A 56 -6.53 6.94 12.76
CA ARG A 56 -6.69 6.89 11.30
C ARG A 56 -7.74 7.87 10.81
N LEU A 57 -8.88 7.97 11.51
CA LEU A 57 -9.96 8.90 11.18
C LEU A 57 -9.49 10.35 11.29
N LEU A 58 -8.80 10.70 12.38
CA LEU A 58 -8.22 12.04 12.56
C LEU A 58 -7.20 12.37 11.47
N PHE A 59 -6.33 11.42 11.12
CA PHE A 59 -5.37 11.59 10.02
C PHE A 59 -6.08 11.86 8.68
N LEU A 60 -7.12 11.09 8.35
CA LEU A 60 -7.89 11.31 7.13
C LEU A 60 -8.59 12.68 7.14
N ILE A 61 -9.20 13.09 8.25
CA ILE A 61 -9.82 14.43 8.36
C ILE A 61 -8.79 15.53 8.07
N VAL A 62 -7.60 15.43 8.66
CA VAL A 62 -6.52 16.41 8.44
C VAL A 62 -6.05 16.40 6.98
N CYS A 63 -5.90 15.22 6.37
CA CYS A 63 -5.51 15.10 4.95
C CYS A 63 -6.55 15.71 3.99
N PHE A 64 -7.85 15.53 4.26
CA PHE A 64 -8.92 16.03 3.38
C PHE A 64 -9.27 17.50 3.62
N THR A 65 -8.86 18.09 4.75
CA THR A 65 -9.07 19.52 5.06
C THR A 65 -8.55 20.47 3.96
N PRO A 66 -7.27 20.41 3.54
CA PRO A 66 -6.75 21.31 2.49
C PRO A 66 -7.47 21.11 1.14
N PHE A 67 -7.81 19.86 0.81
CA PHE A 67 -8.59 19.56 -0.40
C PHE A 67 -10.01 20.15 -0.34
N ALA A 68 -10.67 20.09 0.81
CA ALA A 68 -11.98 20.68 1.01
C ALA A 68 -11.94 22.22 0.86
N LEU A 69 -10.89 22.87 1.39
CA LEU A 69 -10.69 24.31 1.23
C LEU A 69 -10.46 24.71 -0.23
N ILE A 70 -9.66 23.94 -0.98
CA ILE A 70 -9.41 24.20 -2.41
C ILE A 70 -10.66 23.93 -3.24
N THR A 71 -11.43 22.89 -2.89
CA THR A 71 -12.74 22.63 -3.50
C THR A 71 -13.70 23.78 -3.25
N LEU A 72 -13.74 24.32 -2.02
CA LEU A 72 -14.54 25.50 -1.69
C LEU A 72 -14.09 26.72 -2.50
N GLN A 73 -12.78 26.95 -2.63
CA GLN A 73 -12.23 28.02 -3.47
C GLN A 73 -12.63 27.84 -4.94
N TYR A 74 -12.58 26.61 -5.47
CA TYR A 74 -13.00 26.29 -6.84
C TYR A 74 -14.49 26.58 -7.09
N LEU A 75 -15.35 26.31 -6.10
CA LEU A 75 -16.78 26.64 -6.20
C LEU A 75 -17.02 28.15 -6.24
N MET A 76 -16.14 28.95 -5.63
CA MET A 76 -16.23 30.41 -5.64
C MET A 76 -15.57 31.03 -6.89
N ASP A 77 -14.47 30.46 -7.36
CA ASP A 77 -13.68 30.95 -8.48
C ASP A 77 -13.45 29.81 -9.49
N GLN A 78 -14.35 29.74 -10.50
CA GLN A 78 -14.33 28.74 -11.58
C GLN A 78 -13.23 29.03 -12.63
N SER A 79 -12.07 29.48 -12.17
CA SER A 79 -10.90 29.74 -12.99
C SER A 79 -10.17 28.44 -13.35
N GLU A 80 -9.60 28.40 -14.56
CA GLU A 80 -8.75 27.29 -15.03
C GLU A 80 -7.59 27.00 -14.07
N LYS A 81 -6.99 28.05 -13.48
CA LYS A 81 -5.90 27.89 -12.50
C LYS A 81 -6.36 27.18 -11.23
N THR A 82 -7.60 27.41 -10.81
CA THR A 82 -8.16 26.80 -9.61
C THR A 82 -8.55 25.34 -9.89
N ARG A 83 -8.98 25.02 -11.12
CA ARG A 83 -9.20 23.65 -11.59
C ARG A 83 -7.92 22.82 -11.56
N GLU A 84 -6.80 23.35 -12.08
CA GLU A 84 -5.51 22.66 -12.05
C GLU A 84 -5.04 22.40 -10.61
N ARG A 85 -5.13 23.40 -9.73
CA ARG A 85 -4.81 23.25 -8.30
C ARG A 85 -5.68 22.20 -7.61
N TRP A 86 -6.97 22.17 -7.95
CA TRP A 86 -7.91 21.20 -7.43
C TRP A 86 -7.55 19.77 -7.86
N LEU A 87 -7.22 19.55 -9.14
CA LEU A 87 -6.77 18.26 -9.66
C LEU A 87 -5.49 17.77 -8.96
N ASN A 88 -4.47 18.63 -8.85
CA ASN A 88 -3.22 18.28 -8.18
C ASN A 88 -3.44 17.95 -6.70
N SER A 89 -4.34 18.68 -6.03
CA SER A 89 -4.67 18.44 -4.63
C SER A 89 -5.47 17.15 -4.43
N LEU A 90 -6.33 16.79 -5.39
CA LEU A 90 -7.09 15.54 -5.38
C LEU A 90 -6.14 14.33 -5.39
N VAL A 91 -5.17 14.34 -6.32
CA VAL A 91 -4.15 13.29 -6.45
C VAL A 91 -3.32 13.19 -5.16
N ALA A 92 -2.76 14.30 -4.70
CA ALA A 92 -1.96 14.32 -3.47
C ALA A 92 -2.74 13.84 -2.23
N THR A 93 -4.04 14.13 -2.15
CA THR A 93 -4.90 13.66 -1.06
C THR A 93 -5.10 12.15 -1.12
N PHE A 94 -5.31 11.58 -2.32
CA PHE A 94 -5.47 10.14 -2.50
C PHE A 94 -4.18 9.38 -2.17
N GLU A 95 -3.01 9.92 -2.56
CA GLU A 95 -1.71 9.38 -2.18
C GLU A 95 -1.50 9.41 -0.66
N ALA A 96 -1.76 10.56 -0.02
CA ALA A 96 -1.62 10.71 1.43
C ALA A 96 -2.61 9.84 2.22
N ALA A 97 -3.82 9.62 1.68
CA ALA A 97 -4.82 8.76 2.30
C ALA A 97 -4.41 7.26 2.27
N GLY A 98 -3.50 6.88 1.36
CA GLY A 98 -2.80 5.60 1.33
C GLY A 98 -3.38 4.57 0.35
N CYS A 99 -2.81 3.35 0.37
CA CYS A 99 -3.01 2.28 -0.61
C CYS A 99 -4.48 2.05 -1.04
N SER A 100 -5.43 2.00 -0.10
CA SER A 100 -6.84 1.80 -0.43
C SER A 100 -7.43 2.90 -1.33
N PHE A 101 -7.08 4.17 -1.06
CA PHE A 101 -7.54 5.31 -1.86
C PHE A 101 -6.82 5.37 -3.19
N GLN A 102 -5.52 5.06 -3.22
CA GLN A 102 -4.75 4.97 -4.46
C GLN A 102 -5.34 3.91 -5.40
N LYS A 103 -5.64 2.71 -4.91
CA LYS A 103 -6.32 1.64 -5.67
C LYS A 103 -7.72 2.08 -6.13
N PHE A 104 -8.46 2.80 -5.29
CA PHE A 104 -9.76 3.34 -5.67
C PHE A 104 -9.66 4.38 -6.79
N GLY A 105 -8.70 5.31 -6.73
CA GLY A 105 -8.43 6.28 -7.78
C GLY A 105 -8.00 5.62 -9.10
N GLN A 106 -7.18 4.56 -9.02
CA GLN A 106 -6.80 3.74 -10.17
C GLN A 106 -8.02 3.04 -10.80
N TRP A 107 -8.93 2.48 -9.99
CA TRP A 107 -10.15 1.88 -10.51
C TRP A 107 -11.07 2.90 -11.17
N MET A 108 -11.19 4.09 -10.58
CA MET A 108 -11.98 5.20 -11.12
C MET A 108 -11.43 5.73 -12.46
N SER A 109 -10.10 5.81 -12.62
CA SER A 109 -9.48 6.30 -13.87
C SER A 109 -9.66 5.34 -15.05
N MET A 110 -9.94 4.06 -14.79
CA MET A 110 -10.26 3.07 -15.84
C MET A 110 -11.70 3.17 -16.34
N ARG A 111 -12.53 4.06 -15.75
CA ARG A 111 -13.95 4.22 -16.06
C ARG A 111 -14.24 5.61 -16.64
N PRO A 112 -14.03 5.80 -17.96
CA PRO A 112 -14.15 7.11 -18.61
C PRO A 112 -15.59 7.64 -18.67
N ASP A 113 -16.57 6.78 -18.38
CA ASP A 113 -17.98 7.11 -18.25
C ASP A 113 -18.31 7.82 -16.93
N MET A 114 -17.46 7.70 -15.90
CA MET A 114 -17.75 8.19 -14.55
C MET A 114 -17.16 9.56 -14.24
N LEU A 115 -16.09 9.97 -14.94
CA LEU A 115 -15.31 11.15 -14.58
C LEU A 115 -14.97 12.01 -15.81
N PRO A 116 -14.79 13.33 -15.62
CA PRO A 116 -14.24 14.19 -16.66
C PRO A 116 -12.83 13.76 -17.11
N PRO A 117 -12.45 14.00 -18.38
CA PRO A 117 -11.14 13.58 -18.94
C PRO A 117 -9.93 14.05 -18.13
N ASP A 118 -9.96 15.28 -17.63
CA ASP A 118 -8.88 15.88 -16.84
C ASP A 118 -8.73 15.22 -15.46
N VAL A 119 -9.82 14.72 -14.88
CA VAL A 119 -9.79 13.95 -13.62
C VAL A 119 -9.23 12.56 -13.85
N ILE A 120 -9.57 11.92 -14.97
CA ILE A 120 -9.03 10.61 -15.36
C ILE A 120 -7.51 10.69 -15.56
N GLU A 121 -7.05 11.72 -16.26
CA GLU A 121 -5.62 11.97 -16.46
C GLU A 121 -4.91 12.21 -15.13
N ALA A 122 -5.48 13.04 -14.25
CA ALA A 122 -4.92 13.30 -12.93
C ALA A 122 -4.79 12.01 -12.09
N PHE A 123 -5.84 11.18 -12.04
CA PHE A 123 -5.77 9.88 -11.36
C PHE A 123 -4.85 8.86 -12.05
N GLY A 124 -4.59 9.03 -13.36
CA GLY A 124 -3.59 8.25 -14.08
C GLY A 124 -2.20 8.34 -13.44
N LYS A 125 -1.83 9.53 -12.94
CA LYS A 125 -0.54 9.83 -12.30
C LYS A 125 -0.30 9.04 -11.00
N LEU A 126 -1.37 8.59 -10.33
CA LEU A 126 -1.27 7.73 -9.14
C LEU A 126 -0.57 6.38 -9.39
N ARG A 127 -0.31 6.02 -10.66
CA ARG A 127 0.37 4.78 -11.07
C ARG A 127 1.85 4.98 -11.38
N GLU A 128 2.33 6.21 -11.54
CA GLU A 128 3.58 6.49 -12.24
C GLU A 128 4.79 6.63 -11.32
N ASP A 129 4.62 6.87 -10.02
CA ASP A 129 5.74 7.25 -9.15
C ASP A 129 5.83 6.39 -7.87
N VAL A 130 6.24 5.13 -8.03
CA VAL A 130 6.55 4.27 -6.88
C VAL A 130 8.07 4.18 -6.71
N PRO A 131 8.61 4.56 -5.54
CA PRO A 131 10.05 4.45 -5.29
C PRO A 131 10.49 2.99 -5.43
N GLN A 132 11.53 2.78 -6.23
CA GLN A 132 12.12 1.45 -6.43
C GLN A 132 12.91 1.06 -5.17
N HIS A 133 12.70 -0.15 -4.69
CA HIS A 133 13.54 -0.72 -3.65
C HIS A 133 14.92 -1.06 -4.22
N ASP A 134 15.96 -0.90 -3.39
CA ASP A 134 17.32 -1.29 -3.75
C ASP A 134 17.37 -2.78 -4.12
N MET A 135 18.17 -3.11 -5.13
CA MET A 135 18.31 -4.48 -5.63
C MET A 135 18.73 -5.43 -4.52
N LEU A 136 19.64 -5.01 -3.64
CA LEU A 136 20.09 -5.82 -2.50
C LEU A 136 18.95 -6.18 -1.54
N HIS A 137 17.97 -5.29 -1.38
CA HIS A 137 16.78 -5.57 -0.58
C HIS A 137 15.90 -6.63 -1.24
N ASN A 138 15.66 -6.49 -2.55
CA ASN A 138 14.86 -7.43 -3.31
C ASN A 138 15.52 -8.81 -3.32
N GLU A 139 16.84 -8.88 -3.49
CA GLU A 139 17.57 -10.15 -3.47
C GLU A 139 17.44 -10.87 -2.13
N ALA A 140 17.62 -10.14 -1.03
CA ALA A 140 17.48 -10.70 0.31
C ALA A 140 16.06 -11.26 0.55
N VAL A 141 15.02 -10.52 0.14
CA VAL A 141 13.61 -10.95 0.29
C VAL A 141 13.30 -12.17 -0.57
N ILE A 142 13.80 -12.22 -1.81
CA ILE A 142 13.59 -13.36 -2.72
C ILE A 142 14.31 -14.60 -2.17
N GLN A 143 15.56 -14.46 -1.72
CA GLN A 143 16.32 -15.54 -1.12
C GLN A 143 15.67 -16.06 0.18
N GLU A 144 15.17 -15.16 1.02
CA GLU A 144 14.44 -15.52 2.24
C GLU A 144 13.14 -16.26 1.93
N SER A 145 12.43 -15.86 0.87
CA SER A 145 11.14 -16.47 0.49
C SER A 145 11.31 -17.82 -0.21
N LEU A 146 12.39 -18.03 -0.97
CA LEU A 146 12.63 -19.24 -1.77
C LEU A 146 13.63 -20.22 -1.13
N GLY A 147 14.37 -19.78 -0.11
CA GLY A 147 15.39 -20.57 0.58
C GLY A 147 16.62 -20.94 -0.26
N LYS A 148 16.78 -20.31 -1.44
CA LYS A 148 17.86 -20.56 -2.41
C LYS A 148 18.30 -19.25 -3.06
N SER A 149 19.50 -19.21 -3.62
CA SER A 149 19.98 -18.02 -4.33
C SER A 149 19.24 -17.82 -5.66
N ILE A 150 19.12 -16.57 -6.11
CA ILE A 150 18.39 -16.23 -7.34
C ILE A 150 18.96 -16.97 -8.56
N GLY A 151 20.28 -17.07 -8.66
CA GLY A 151 20.95 -17.77 -9.76
C GLY A 151 20.78 -19.29 -9.77
N GLU A 152 20.30 -19.89 -8.68
CA GLU A 152 19.96 -21.32 -8.63
C GLU A 152 18.50 -21.60 -9.03
N VAL A 153 17.63 -20.59 -8.94
CA VAL A 153 16.20 -20.71 -9.21
C VAL A 153 15.82 -20.16 -10.58
N PHE A 154 16.48 -19.09 -11.03
CA PHE A 154 16.18 -18.40 -12.28
C PHE A 154 17.36 -18.53 -13.26
N GLU A 155 17.06 -18.84 -14.52
CA GLU A 155 18.06 -18.88 -15.61
C GLU A 155 18.58 -17.46 -15.95
N PHE A 156 17.73 -16.45 -15.80
CA PHE A 156 18.05 -15.04 -15.98
C PHE A 156 17.18 -14.19 -15.05
N PHE A 157 17.79 -13.18 -14.40
CA PHE A 157 17.09 -12.23 -13.53
C PHE A 157 17.55 -10.81 -13.87
N ASP A 158 16.62 -9.95 -14.29
CA ASP A 158 16.91 -8.54 -14.56
C ASP A 158 16.87 -7.76 -13.23
N PRO A 159 17.97 -7.10 -12.82
CA PRO A 159 18.01 -6.30 -11.61
C PRO A 159 17.17 -5.01 -11.69
N GLN A 160 16.74 -4.59 -12.89
CA GLN A 160 15.89 -3.42 -13.05
C GLN A 160 14.40 -3.81 -12.93
N PRO A 161 13.67 -3.28 -11.92
CA PRO A 161 12.25 -3.56 -11.81
C PRO A 161 11.49 -2.88 -12.95
N VAL A 162 10.80 -3.69 -13.75
CA VAL A 162 9.99 -3.22 -14.89
C VAL A 162 8.65 -2.62 -14.49
N ALA A 163 8.17 -2.93 -13.27
CA ALA A 163 6.90 -2.44 -12.74
C ALA A 163 6.92 -2.46 -11.21
N SER A 164 6.07 -1.63 -10.59
CA SER A 164 5.83 -1.63 -9.15
C SER A 164 4.34 -1.79 -8.85
N GLY A 165 4.02 -2.64 -7.88
CA GLY A 165 2.65 -2.91 -7.44
C GLY A 165 2.41 -2.37 -6.04
N THR A 166 1.32 -1.63 -5.84
CA THR A 166 0.91 -1.22 -4.49
C THR A 166 0.27 -2.41 -3.78
N VAL A 167 0.89 -2.92 -2.70
CA VAL A 167 0.32 -3.96 -1.82
C VAL A 167 -0.45 -3.35 -0.67
#